data_AF-A0A5M4EPM6-F1
#
_entry.id   AF-A0A5M4EPM6-F1
#
_cell.length_a   1.000
_cell.length_b   1.000
_cell.length_c   1.000
_cell.angle_alpha   90.00
_cell.angle_beta   90.00
_cell.angle_gamma   90.00
#
_symmetry.space_group_name_H-M   'P 1'
#
loop_
_entity.id
_entity.type
_entity.pdbx_description
1 polymer ?
#
loop_
_entity_poly.entity_id
_entity_poly.type
_entity_poly.pdbx_seq_one_letter_code
_entity_poly.pdbx_strand_id
1 'polypeptide(L)'
;MKKDKYKEIIKNLISVGIEFKMHKNYPVIYCKQKIDPQILEIAKNNREGIARELIKEKQELIKSYNESEGTNKFFYETILEEKFNHKMN
;
A
#
# COMPACT_ATOMS: atom_id res chain seq x y z
N MET A 1 -0.88 22.00 -0.46
CA MET A 1 0.03 21.19 0.40
C MET A 1 -0.63 19.97 1.07
N LYS A 2 -1.59 19.26 0.44
CA LYS A 2 -2.19 18.01 1.00
C LYS A 2 -1.66 16.71 0.38
N LYS A 3 -0.90 16.78 -0.73
CA LYS A 3 -0.47 15.60 -1.50
C LYS A 3 0.54 14.72 -0.75
N ASP A 4 1.35 15.30 0.13
CA ASP A 4 2.49 14.57 0.72
C ASP A 4 2.22 14.05 2.13
N LYS A 5 1.21 14.59 2.84
CA LYS A 5 0.90 14.19 4.23
C LYS A 5 0.68 12.69 4.37
N TYR A 6 -0.15 12.09 3.52
CA TYR A 6 -0.48 10.67 3.65
C TYR A 6 0.66 9.77 3.19
N LYS A 7 1.47 10.20 2.22
CA LYS A 7 2.70 9.50 1.84
C LYS A 7 3.70 9.47 2.98
N GLU A 8 3.85 10.58 3.70
CA GLU A 8 4.71 10.66 4.88
C GLU A 8 4.19 9.79 6.03
N ILE A 9 2.88 9.82 6.32
CA ILE A 9 2.25 8.92 7.30
C ILE A 9 2.51 7.45 6.93
N ILE A 10 2.31 7.07 5.67
CA ILE A 10 2.57 5.69 5.22
C ILE A 10 4.04 5.32 5.43
N LYS A 11 4.98 6.19 5.05
CA LYS A 11 6.42 5.95 5.27
C LYS A 11 6.76 5.75 6.75
N ASN A 12 6.21 6.59 7.63
CA ASN A 12 6.45 6.50 9.07
C ASN A 12 5.82 5.24 9.68
N LEU A 13 4.66 4.80 9.18
CA LEU A 13 4.05 3.55 9.64
C LEU A 13 4.85 2.34 9.15
N ILE A 14 5.35 2.35 7.91
CA ILE A 14 6.20 1.29 7.37
C ILE A 14 7.53 1.19 8.13
N SER A 15 8.15 2.32 8.48
CA SER A 15 9.44 2.32 9.20
C SER A 15 9.36 1.70 10.59
N VAL A 16 8.17 1.66 11.20
CA VAL A 16 7.91 0.98 12.48
C VAL A 16 7.29 -0.42 12.31
N GLY A 17 7.34 -0.97 11.11
CA GLY A 17 6.95 -2.36 10.83
C GLY A 17 5.48 -2.60 10.52
N ILE A 18 4.72 -1.56 10.15
CA ILE A 18 3.36 -1.74 9.62
C ILE A 18 3.43 -2.10 8.14
N GLU A 19 2.72 -3.16 7.80
CA GLU A 19 2.49 -3.59 6.42
C GLU A 19 1.03 -3.24 6.02
N PHE A 20 0.85 -2.76 4.79
CA PHE A 20 -0.47 -2.50 4.22
C PHE A 20 -0.76 -3.48 3.09
N LYS A 21 -1.87 -4.21 3.20
CA LYS A 21 -2.45 -4.95 2.06
C LYS A 21 -3.84 -4.43 1.75
N MET A 22 -4.23 -4.47 0.49
CA MET A 22 -5.55 -4.00 0.07
C MET A 22 -6.50 -5.17 -0.14
N HIS A 23 -7.68 -5.10 0.46
CA HIS A 23 -8.78 -6.03 0.21
C HIS A 23 -10.03 -5.25 -0.20
N LYS A 24 -10.55 -5.47 -1.42
CA LYS A 24 -11.71 -4.74 -1.96
C LYS A 24 -11.62 -3.21 -1.78
N ASN A 25 -10.45 -2.64 -2.06
CA ASN A 25 -10.13 -1.20 -1.88
C ASN A 25 -10.04 -0.70 -0.42
N TYR A 26 -10.11 -1.59 0.56
CA TYR A 26 -9.86 -1.25 1.97
C TYR A 26 -8.45 -1.66 2.37
N PRO A 27 -7.65 -0.75 2.97
CA PRO A 27 -6.38 -1.13 3.56
C PRO A 27 -6.64 -1.98 4.80
N VAL A 28 -5.97 -3.11 4.84
CA VAL A 28 -5.81 -3.99 5.99
C VAL A 28 -4.41 -3.74 6.53
N ILE A 29 -4.36 -3.36 7.80
CA ILE A 29 -3.14 -3.00 8.51
C ILE A 29 -2.65 -4.28 9.19
N TYR A 30 -1.46 -4.73 8.81
CA TYR A 30 -0.80 -5.88 9.40
C TYR A 30 0.42 -5.44 10.18
N CYS A 31 0.70 -6.15 11.26
CA CYS A 31 2.02 -6.14 11.87
C CYS A 31 2.34 -7.51 12.46
N LYS A 32 3.58 -7.96 12.26
CA LYS A 32 4.09 -9.21 12.82
C LYS A 32 4.54 -9.06 14.28
N GLN A 33 4.80 -7.84 14.73
CA GLN A 33 5.28 -7.54 16.07
C GLN A 33 4.23 -6.76 16.86
N LYS A 34 4.36 -6.76 18.19
CA LYS A 34 3.52 -5.91 19.03
C LYS A 34 3.90 -4.45 18.78
N ILE A 35 3.00 -3.69 18.15
CA ILE A 35 3.17 -2.25 17.96
C ILE A 35 2.58 -1.51 19.15
N ASP A 36 3.17 -0.36 19.48
CA ASP A 36 2.54 0.67 20.29
C ASP A 36 1.09 0.96 19.82
N PRO A 37 0.09 0.87 20.72
CA PRO A 37 -1.30 1.18 20.41
C PRO A 37 -1.53 2.56 19.76
N GLN A 38 -0.72 3.57 20.10
CA GLN A 38 -0.83 4.91 19.54
C GLN A 38 -0.49 4.94 18.05
N ILE A 39 0.50 4.15 17.63
CA ILE A 39 0.87 4.03 16.21
C ILE A 39 -0.26 3.35 15.42
N LEU A 40 -0.87 2.32 15.99
CA LEU A 40 -2.05 1.68 15.38
C LEU A 40 -3.22 2.66 15.28
N GLU A 41 -3.41 3.52 16.27
CA GLU A 41 -4.43 4.55 16.27
C GLU A 41 -4.19 5.62 15.18
N ILE A 42 -2.94 6.03 14.95
CA ILE A 42 -2.59 6.90 13.82
C ILE A 42 -2.99 6.26 12.49
N ALA A 43 -2.71 4.97 12.31
CA ALA A 43 -3.07 4.24 11.09
C ALA A 43 -4.59 4.17 10.91
N LYS A 44 -5.35 3.91 11.99
CA LYS A 44 -6.82 3.89 11.99
C LYS A 44 -7.42 5.27 11.67
N ASN A 45 -6.94 6.32 12.31
CA ASN A 45 -7.45 7.69 12.15
C ASN A 45 -7.18 8.25 10.74
N ASN A 46 -6.18 7.72 10.03
CA ASN A 46 -5.84 8.16 8.67
C ASN A 46 -6.24 7.14 7.59
N ARG A 47 -7.05 6.12 7.92
CA ARG A 47 -7.34 4.97 7.07
C ARG A 47 -7.82 5.34 5.66
N GLU A 48 -8.75 6.29 5.54
CA GLU A 48 -9.26 6.71 4.23
C GLU A 48 -8.21 7.41 3.37
N GLY A 49 -7.37 8.24 3.98
CA GLY A 49 -6.28 8.92 3.27
C GLY A 49 -5.22 7.94 2.80
N ILE A 50 -4.88 6.97 3.65
CA ILE A 50 -4.00 5.85 3.32
C ILE A 50 -4.60 5.05 2.16
N ALA A 51 -5.89 4.69 2.22
CA ALA A 51 -6.58 3.96 1.16
C ALA A 51 -6.48 4.69 -0.18
N ARG A 52 -6.72 6.01 -0.21
CA ARG A 52 -6.62 6.82 -1.44
C ARG A 52 -5.22 6.80 -2.04
N GLU A 53 -4.17 6.91 -1.23
CA GLU A 53 -2.79 6.86 -1.75
C GLU A 53 -2.43 5.45 -2.25
N LEU A 54 -2.83 4.40 -1.54
CA LEU A 54 -2.61 3.02 -1.98
C LEU A 54 -3.37 2.69 -3.28
N ILE A 55 -4.58 3.23 -3.48
CA ILE A 55 -5.33 3.08 -4.73
C ILE A 55 -4.59 3.75 -5.90
N LYS A 56 -4.03 4.93 -5.69
CA LYS A 56 -3.21 5.60 -6.73
C LYS A 56 -1.95 4.80 -7.04
N GLU A 57 -1.25 4.31 -6.01
CA GLU A 57 -0.09 3.44 -6.17
C GLU A 57 -0.44 2.19 -7.00
N LYS A 58 -1.58 1.56 -6.72
CA LYS A 58 -2.08 0.43 -7.52
C LYS A 58 -2.28 0.80 -8.99
N GLN A 59 -2.91 1.94 -9.27
CA GLN A 59 -3.16 2.41 -10.64
C GLN A 59 -1.86 2.69 -11.40
N GLU A 60 -0.89 3.31 -10.73
CA GLU A 60 0.45 3.55 -11.27
C GLU A 60 1.17 2.22 -11.58
N LEU A 61 1.10 1.24 -10.68
CA LEU A 61 1.68 -0.09 -10.88
C LEU A 61 1.03 -0.85 -12.04
N ILE A 62 -0.29 -0.80 -12.21
CA ILE A 62 -0.98 -1.41 -13.36
C ILE A 62 -0.48 -0.78 -14.66
N LYS A 63 -0.32 0.55 -14.68
CA LYS A 63 0.24 1.25 -15.85
C LYS A 63 1.66 0.75 -16.13
N SER A 64 2.53 0.72 -15.12
CA SER A 64 3.91 0.23 -15.27
C SER A 64 3.96 -1.24 -15.72
N TYR A 65 3.09 -2.11 -15.21
CA TYR A 65 2.98 -3.50 -15.66
C TYR A 65 2.66 -3.60 -17.16
N ASN A 66 1.67 -2.82 -17.63
CA ASN A 66 1.24 -2.85 -19.03
C ASN A 66 2.33 -2.33 -19.99
N GLU A 67 3.18 -1.42 -19.52
CA GLU A 67 4.29 -0.84 -20.28
C GLU A 67 5.60 -1.65 -20.18
N SER A 68 5.62 -2.73 -19.39
CA SER A 68 6.84 -3.50 -19.09
C SER A 68 6.86 -4.89 -19.73
N GLU A 69 8.07 -5.42 -19.86
CA GLU A 69 8.35 -6.78 -20.32
C GLU A 69 9.38 -7.49 -19.41
N GLY A 70 9.48 -8.82 -19.56
CA GLY A 70 10.46 -9.65 -18.85
C GLY A 70 10.40 -9.50 -17.32
N THR A 71 11.57 -9.38 -16.68
CA THR A 71 11.71 -9.32 -15.21
C THR A 71 10.92 -8.17 -14.57
N ASN A 72 10.86 -7.00 -15.23
CA ASN A 72 10.12 -5.85 -14.69
C ASN A 72 8.61 -6.13 -14.64
N LYS A 73 8.09 -6.78 -15.69
CA LYS A 73 6.68 -7.18 -15.73
C LYS A 73 6.33 -8.13 -14.59
N PHE A 74 7.16 -9.16 -14.38
CA PHE A 74 7.00 -10.12 -13.28
C PHE A 74 7.11 -9.46 -11.90
N PHE A 75 8.00 -8.49 -11.74
CA PHE A 75 8.14 -7.72 -10.50
C PHE A 75 6.87 -6.92 -10.17
N TYR A 76 6.31 -6.19 -11.15
CA TYR A 76 5.07 -5.43 -10.95
C TYR A 76 3.87 -6.34 -10.70
N GLU A 77 3.79 -7.46 -11.42
CA GLU A 77 2.78 -8.51 -11.21
C GLU A 77 2.82 -9.01 -9.76
N THR A 78 4.00 -9.38 -9.26
CA THR A 78 4.18 -9.85 -7.87
C THR A 78 3.63 -8.83 -6.86
N ILE A 79 3.92 -7.54 -7.03
CA ILE A 79 3.42 -6.50 -6.12
C ILE A 79 1.89 -6.37 -6.22
N LEU A 80 1.33 -6.40 -7.44
CA LEU A 80 -0.12 -6.30 -7.67
C LEU A 80 -0.87 -7.47 -7.03
N GLU A 81 -0.32 -8.68 -7.09
CA GLU A 81 -0.90 -9.85 -6.47
C GLU A 81 -0.77 -9.82 -4.95
N GLU A 82 0.45 -9.67 -4.41
CA GLU A 82 0.72 -9.83 -2.98
C GLU A 82 0.17 -8.68 -2.12
N LYS A 83 0.30 -7.44 -2.61
CA LYS A 83 -0.12 -6.23 -1.87
C LYS A 83 -1.55 -5.85 -2.20
N PHE A 84 -1.98 -5.98 -3.46
CA PHE A 84 -3.25 -5.46 -3.93
C PHE A 84 -4.33 -6.50 -4.21
N ASN A 85 -4.03 -7.80 -4.03
CA ASN A 85 -4.93 -8.91 -4.38
C ASN A 85 -5.49 -8.77 -5.80
N HIS A 86 -4.69 -8.26 -6.73
CA HIS A 86 -5.08 -8.01 -8.11
C HIS A 86 -4.38 -9.04 -9.01
N LYS A 87 -5.14 -10.05 -9.43
CA LYS A 87 -4.66 -11.06 -10.38
C LYS A 87 -4.58 -10.43 -11.76
N MET A 88 -3.46 -10.64 -12.43
CA MET A 88 -3.28 -10.27 -13.83
C MET A 88 -3.82 -11.44 -14.66
N ASN A 89 -4.84 -11.19 -15.49
CA ASN A 89 -5.42 -12.18 -16.40
C ASN A 89 -4.77 -12.06 -17.79
#